data_AF-A0A0L0GAN1-F1
#
_entry.id   AF-A0A0L0GAN1-F1
#
_cell.length_a   1.000
_cell.length_b   1.000
_cell.length_c   1.000
_cell.angle_alpha   90.00
_cell.angle_beta   90.00
_cell.angle_gamma   90.00
#
_symmetry.space_group_name_H-M   'P 1'
#
loop_
_entity.id
_entity.type
_entity.pdbx_description
1 polymer ?
#
loop_
_entity_poly.entity_id
_entity_poly.type
_entity_poly.pdbx_seq_one_letter_code
_entity_poly.pdbx_strand_id
1 'polypeptide(L)'
;MGGKGYSLAFDPLDGSSIIDSNFTVATIWGCWPGSTLVGVDGRSMTSAGVTLYGPRTTMTLAVSEAEHSHEFLLTEKGWERVNTYSVIGEGKLHAPGNLRAIKDNAGYAELVQYWQDNTYQLRYTGGMAPDVLQLLVKKKGIFTNPHSKSAPAKLRCLYETIPIAFIVEKAGGGSSDGEGSILDVKVTNLEQKMQVAYGNKKEVERFERMVGVKYV
;
A
#
# COMPACT_ATOMS: atom_id res chain seq x y z
N MET A 1 -17.12 -20.10 16.81
CA MET A 1 -16.04 -19.21 17.30
C MET A 1 -16.57 -17.79 17.24
N GLY A 2 -16.98 -17.24 18.38
CA GLY A 2 -17.49 -15.88 18.50
C GLY A 2 -17.06 -15.33 19.86
N GLY A 3 -16.35 -14.20 19.87
CA GLY A 3 -15.82 -13.59 21.08
C GLY A 3 -15.56 -12.09 20.90
N LYS A 4 -15.50 -11.36 22.02
CA LYS A 4 -15.11 -9.95 22.13
C LYS A 4 -13.58 -9.81 22.03
N GLY A 5 -13.01 -10.19 20.89
CA GLY A 5 -11.57 -10.21 20.64
C GLY A 5 -11.18 -9.39 19.41
N TYR A 6 -10.01 -9.70 18.87
CA TYR A 6 -9.52 -9.14 17.61
C TYR A 6 -9.28 -10.25 16.59
N SER A 7 -9.48 -9.92 15.32
CA SER A 7 -9.10 -10.75 14.18
C SER A 7 -7.87 -10.16 13.51
N LEU A 8 -6.88 -11.00 13.23
CA LEU A 8 -5.63 -10.63 12.59
C LEU A 8 -5.55 -11.26 11.20
N ALA A 9 -5.15 -10.48 10.20
CA ALA A 9 -4.76 -10.98 8.90
C ALA A 9 -3.32 -10.53 8.61
N PHE A 10 -2.50 -11.40 8.02
CA PHE A 10 -1.11 -11.08 7.75
C PHE A 10 -0.58 -11.78 6.49
N ASP A 11 0.25 -11.06 5.75
CA ASP A 11 1.19 -11.65 4.80
C ASP A 11 2.51 -11.88 5.54
N PRO A 12 2.90 -13.15 5.80
CA PRO A 12 4.14 -13.42 6.51
C PRO A 12 5.38 -12.91 5.76
N LEU A 13 5.33 -12.85 4.42
CA LEU A 13 6.49 -12.50 3.59
C LEU A 13 6.09 -11.94 2.21
N ASP A 14 5.78 -10.64 2.17
CA ASP A 14 5.64 -9.85 0.94
C ASP A 14 6.99 -9.71 0.24
N GLY A 15 6.96 -9.72 -1.10
CA GLY A 15 8.16 -9.68 -1.93
C GLY A 15 8.83 -11.04 -2.10
N SER A 16 8.09 -12.15 -1.99
CA SER A 16 8.66 -13.50 -2.18
C SER A 16 9.43 -13.68 -3.50
N SER A 17 9.00 -13.03 -4.58
CA SER A 17 9.67 -13.09 -5.88
C SER A 17 11.02 -12.36 -5.94
N ILE A 18 11.35 -11.54 -4.95
CA ILE A 18 12.59 -10.74 -4.90
C ILE A 18 13.56 -11.21 -3.80
N ILE A 19 13.25 -12.31 -3.10
CA ILE A 19 14.12 -12.93 -2.09
C ILE A 19 15.46 -13.35 -2.70
N ASP A 20 15.43 -14.11 -3.80
CA ASP A 20 16.65 -14.61 -4.45
C ASP A 20 17.50 -13.49 -5.06
N SER A 21 16.90 -12.32 -5.30
CA SER A 21 17.61 -11.10 -5.73
C SER A 21 18.21 -10.31 -4.56
N ASN A 22 18.03 -10.78 -3.33
CA ASN A 22 18.50 -10.15 -2.10
C ASN A 22 17.98 -8.70 -1.92
N PHE A 23 16.73 -8.47 -2.32
CA PHE A 23 16.07 -7.18 -2.11
C PHE A 23 15.31 -7.15 -0.79
N THR A 24 14.87 -5.96 -0.40
CA THR A 24 14.05 -5.78 0.81
C THR A 24 12.71 -6.48 0.66
N VAL A 25 12.35 -7.31 1.64
CA VAL A 25 11.05 -8.00 1.76
C VAL A 25 10.33 -7.51 3.01
N ALA A 26 9.09 -7.93 3.24
CA ALA A 26 8.31 -7.44 4.38
C ALA A 26 7.34 -8.44 4.99
N THR A 27 6.92 -8.20 6.23
CA THR A 27 5.70 -8.77 6.79
C THR A 27 4.65 -7.66 6.87
N ILE A 28 3.43 -7.94 6.43
CA ILE A 28 2.30 -7.01 6.48
C ILE A 28 1.24 -7.60 7.40
N TRP A 29 0.63 -6.80 8.26
CA TRP A 29 -0.47 -7.26 9.10
C TRP A 29 -1.50 -6.17 9.39
N GLY A 30 -2.75 -6.60 9.57
CA GLY A 30 -3.88 -5.75 9.95
C GLY A 30 -4.71 -6.40 11.04
N CYS A 31 -5.26 -5.58 11.93
CA CYS A 31 -6.04 -6.00 13.09
C CYS A 31 -7.42 -5.30 13.11
N TRP A 32 -8.47 -6.08 13.27
CA TRP A 32 -9.86 -5.63 13.36
C TRP A 32 -10.51 -6.12 14.66
N PRO A 33 -11.45 -5.36 15.25
CA PRO A 33 -12.25 -5.85 16.35
C PRO A 33 -13.20 -6.96 15.87
N GLY A 34 -13.53 -7.89 16.77
CA GLY A 34 -14.44 -9.00 16.50
C GLY A 34 -13.74 -10.26 16.01
N SER A 35 -14.54 -11.23 15.55
CA SER A 35 -14.10 -12.59 15.21
C SER A 35 -14.32 -12.97 13.74
N THR A 36 -14.56 -12.00 12.87
CA THR A 36 -14.73 -12.20 11.43
C THR A 36 -13.94 -11.15 10.66
N LEU A 37 -13.39 -11.57 9.52
CA LEU A 37 -12.68 -10.72 8.57
C LEU A 37 -13.48 -10.50 7.28
N VAL A 38 -14.62 -11.18 7.13
CA VAL A 38 -15.57 -10.91 6.04
C VAL A 38 -16.58 -9.86 6.53
N GLY A 39 -16.84 -8.85 5.70
CA GLY A 39 -17.72 -7.70 5.97
C GLY A 39 -17.03 -6.49 6.62
N VAL A 40 -15.78 -6.64 7.04
CA VAL A 40 -14.96 -5.53 7.56
C VAL A 40 -14.49 -4.62 6.43
N ASP A 41 -14.05 -3.42 6.78
CA ASP A 41 -13.41 -2.44 5.89
C ASP A 41 -12.15 -1.88 6.55
N GLY A 42 -11.39 -1.04 5.85
CA GLY A 42 -10.20 -0.41 6.41
C GLY A 42 -10.50 0.65 7.48
N ARG A 43 -11.66 1.30 7.43
CA ARG A 43 -12.07 2.30 8.43
C ARG A 43 -12.32 1.71 9.82
N SER A 44 -12.74 0.45 9.88
CA SER A 44 -12.99 -0.30 11.12
C SER A 44 -11.74 -0.94 11.73
N MET A 45 -10.55 -0.76 11.14
CA MET A 45 -9.29 -1.28 11.68
C MET A 45 -8.94 -0.67 13.04
N THR A 46 -8.34 -1.49 13.90
CA THR A 46 -7.73 -1.00 15.15
C THR A 46 -6.26 -0.62 14.94
N SER A 47 -5.55 -1.40 14.13
CA SER A 47 -4.14 -1.15 13.85
C SER A 47 -3.65 -1.92 12.63
N ALA A 48 -2.60 -1.42 12.00
CA ALA A 48 -1.88 -2.10 10.93
C ALA A 48 -0.37 -1.89 11.11
N GLY A 49 0.43 -2.81 10.58
CA GLY A 49 1.87 -2.67 10.58
C GLY A 49 2.53 -3.35 9.39
N VAL A 50 3.67 -2.81 9.00
CA VAL A 50 4.55 -3.34 7.97
C VAL A 50 5.97 -3.36 8.52
N THR A 51 6.57 -4.53 8.58
CA THR A 51 7.97 -4.72 8.98
C THR A 51 8.81 -4.98 7.74
N LEU A 52 9.76 -4.10 7.43
CA LEU A 52 10.71 -4.28 6.33
C LEU A 52 11.95 -5.03 6.83
N TYR A 53 12.39 -6.01 6.04
CA TYR A 53 13.63 -6.75 6.21
C TYR A 53 14.59 -6.36 5.08
N GLY A 54 15.34 -5.29 5.30
CA GLY A 54 16.35 -4.78 4.37
C GLY A 54 17.69 -4.56 5.06
N PRO A 55 18.51 -3.60 4.61
CA PRO A 55 19.76 -3.23 5.30
C PRO A 55 19.56 -2.78 6.75
N ARG A 56 18.34 -2.37 7.09
CA ARG A 56 17.88 -2.11 8.45
C ARG A 56 16.49 -2.73 8.59
N THR A 57 16.21 -3.33 9.74
CA THR A 57 14.86 -3.81 10.06
C THR A 57 14.06 -2.68 10.66
N THR A 58 13.02 -2.21 9.94
CA THR A 58 12.12 -1.17 10.44
C THR A 58 10.68 -1.66 10.44
N MET A 59 9.89 -1.19 11.41
CA MET A 59 8.46 -1.43 11.48
C MET A 59 7.74 -0.09 11.39
N THR A 60 6.91 0.08 10.36
CA THR A 60 5.96 1.20 10.29
C THR A 60 4.62 0.71 10.78
N LEU A 61 4.05 1.36 11.78
CA LEU A 61 2.75 1.01 12.35
C LEU A 61 1.82 2.22 12.45
N ALA A 62 0.53 1.94 12.37
CA ALA A 62 -0.52 2.90 12.60
C ALA A 62 -1.60 2.27 13.49
N VAL A 63 -2.17 3.07 14.39
CA VAL A 63 -3.28 2.67 15.27
C VAL A 63 -4.43 3.67 15.09
N SER A 64 -5.68 3.21 15.26
CA SER A 64 -6.87 4.01 15.01
C SER A 64 -6.94 5.27 15.87
N GLU A 65 -6.55 5.17 17.13
CA GLU A 65 -6.56 6.26 18.11
C GLU A 65 -5.42 7.29 17.92
N ALA A 66 -4.34 6.93 17.22
CA ALA A 66 -3.23 7.84 16.96
C ALA A 66 -3.46 8.65 15.69
N GLU A 67 -3.02 9.89 15.67
CA GLU A 67 -3.19 10.77 14.51
C GLU A 67 -2.33 10.34 13.31
N HIS A 68 -1.17 9.75 13.56
CA HIS A 68 -0.11 9.55 12.57
C HIS A 68 0.40 8.11 12.55
N SER A 69 1.12 7.75 11.49
CA SER A 69 1.91 6.52 11.47
C SER A 69 3.33 6.77 11.98
N HIS A 70 3.93 5.74 12.58
CA HIS A 70 5.22 5.84 13.24
C HIS A 70 6.17 4.76 12.75
N GLU A 71 7.44 5.10 12.55
CA GLU A 71 8.48 4.14 12.20
C GLU A 71 9.32 3.83 13.43
N PHE A 72 9.59 2.53 13.62
CA PHE A 72 10.46 1.99 14.64
C PHE A 72 11.63 1.27 13.98
N LEU A 73 12.84 1.49 14.48
CA LEU A 73 14.05 0.78 14.08
C LEU A 73 14.33 -0.32 15.11
N LEU A 74 14.64 -1.52 14.63
CA LEU A 74 15.15 -2.58 15.51
C LEU A 74 16.63 -2.32 15.81
N THR A 75 16.97 -2.18 17.08
CA THR A 75 18.33 -1.99 17.60
C THR A 75 18.68 -3.09 18.61
N GLU A 76 19.91 -3.10 19.13
CA GLU A 76 20.30 -3.98 20.23
C GLU A 76 19.46 -3.79 21.50
N LYS A 77 18.86 -2.61 21.68
CA LYS A 77 17.99 -2.28 22.83
C LYS A 77 16.52 -2.60 22.58
N GLY A 78 16.19 -3.12 21.39
CA GLY A 78 14.82 -3.35 20.93
C GLY A 78 14.33 -2.26 19.98
N TRP A 79 13.01 -2.09 19.92
CA TRP A 79 12.35 -1.18 18.98
C TRP A 79 12.41 0.27 19.47
N GLU A 80 13.05 1.13 18.70
CA GLU A 80 13.14 2.57 18.98
C GLU A 80 12.35 3.36 17.94
N ARG A 81 11.46 4.25 18.37
CA ARG A 81 10.73 5.12 17.44
C ARG A 81 11.69 6.13 16.82
N VAL A 82 11.88 6.05 15.51
CA VAL A 82 12.81 6.91 14.76
C VAL A 82 12.10 7.95 13.89
N ASN A 83 10.81 7.77 13.62
CA ASN A 83 10.06 8.71 12.77
C ASN A 83 8.58 8.78 13.11
N THR A 84 7.96 9.90 12.70
CA THR A 84 6.50 10.10 12.66
C THR A 84 6.13 10.69 11.31
N TYR A 85 5.22 10.03 10.61
CA TYR A 85 4.76 10.46 9.29
C TYR A 85 3.39 11.12 9.41
N SER A 86 3.32 12.38 8.98
CA SER A 86 2.09 13.18 8.99
C SER A 86 1.77 13.83 7.64
N VAL A 87 2.68 13.71 6.66
CA VAL A 87 2.50 14.29 5.33
C VAL A 87 3.18 13.47 4.25
N ILE A 88 2.47 13.23 3.15
CA ILE A 88 3.03 12.84 1.84
C ILE A 88 2.73 13.98 0.87
N GLY A 89 3.69 14.88 0.72
CA GLY A 89 3.59 16.07 -0.13
C GLY A 89 3.67 15.75 -1.61
N GLU A 90 3.53 16.79 -2.42
CA GLU A 90 3.73 16.68 -3.86
C GLU A 90 5.20 16.38 -4.18
N GLY A 91 5.42 15.60 -5.24
CA GLY A 91 6.75 15.43 -5.77
C GLY A 91 6.88 14.33 -6.80
N LYS A 92 7.94 14.46 -7.59
CA LYS A 92 8.21 13.68 -8.80
C LYS A 92 8.89 12.34 -8.49
N LEU A 93 8.12 11.37 -8.02
CA LEU A 93 8.56 9.98 -7.81
C LEU A 93 7.41 9.03 -8.13
N HIS A 94 7.69 7.96 -8.85
CA HIS A 94 6.69 6.93 -9.16
C HIS A 94 7.28 5.52 -9.01
N ALA A 95 6.42 4.59 -8.57
CA ALA A 95 6.68 3.16 -8.43
C ALA A 95 5.59 2.38 -9.20
N PRO A 96 5.77 2.14 -10.52
CA PRO A 96 4.76 1.57 -11.39
C PRO A 96 4.75 0.04 -11.36
N GLY A 97 3.94 -0.52 -10.47
CA GLY A 97 3.62 -1.94 -10.42
C GLY A 97 2.76 -2.41 -11.60
N ASN A 98 2.83 -3.71 -11.88
CA ASN A 98 2.05 -4.39 -12.92
C ASN A 98 2.07 -3.70 -14.30
N LEU A 99 3.24 -3.20 -14.72
CA LEU A 99 3.43 -2.44 -15.97
C LEU A 99 2.93 -3.14 -17.24
N ARG A 100 2.77 -4.47 -17.23
CA ARG A 100 2.13 -5.24 -18.31
C ARG A 100 0.72 -4.73 -18.65
N ALA A 101 0.02 -4.12 -17.70
CA ALA A 101 -1.30 -3.55 -17.89
C ALA A 101 -1.35 -2.43 -18.93
N ILE A 102 -0.24 -1.76 -19.26
CA ILE A 102 -0.23 -0.73 -20.32
C ILE A 102 -0.63 -1.29 -21.70
N LYS A 103 -0.55 -2.62 -21.89
CA LYS A 103 -0.91 -3.28 -23.15
C LYS A 103 -2.37 -3.05 -23.53
N ASP A 104 -3.26 -3.04 -22.54
CA ASP A 104 -4.71 -2.97 -22.73
C ASP A 104 -5.43 -2.06 -21.73
N ASN A 105 -4.68 -1.29 -20.93
CA ASN A 105 -5.18 -0.17 -20.14
C ASN A 105 -4.53 1.12 -20.65
N ALA A 106 -5.20 1.80 -21.59
CA ALA A 106 -4.73 3.06 -22.20
C ALA A 106 -4.51 4.15 -21.14
N GLY A 107 -5.38 4.20 -20.14
CA GLY A 107 -5.26 5.12 -19.01
C GLY A 107 -3.96 4.97 -18.24
N TYR A 108 -3.53 3.73 -18.00
CA TYR A 108 -2.25 3.46 -17.36
C TYR A 108 -1.07 3.76 -18.28
N ALA A 109 -1.18 3.46 -19.58
CA ALA A 109 -0.16 3.83 -20.56
C ALA A 109 0.05 5.36 -20.59
N GLU A 110 -1.03 6.14 -20.61
CA GLU A 110 -1.00 7.60 -20.56
C GLU A 110 -0.42 8.11 -19.24
N LEU A 111 -0.75 7.50 -18.09
CA LEU A 111 -0.20 7.90 -16.80
C LEU A 111 1.32 7.65 -16.72
N VAL A 112 1.78 6.51 -17.25
CA VAL A 112 3.21 6.19 -17.34
C VAL A 112 3.94 7.15 -18.27
N GLN A 113 3.33 7.52 -19.40
CA GLN A 113 3.89 8.52 -20.31
C GLN A 113 3.94 9.91 -19.64
N TYR A 114 2.89 10.30 -18.93
CA TYR A 114 2.84 11.55 -18.16
C TYR A 114 4.01 11.65 -17.17
N TRP A 115 4.31 10.57 -16.44
CA TRP A 115 5.46 10.54 -15.52
C TRP A 115 6.80 10.71 -16.24
N GLN A 116 6.98 10.11 -17.42
CA GLN A 116 8.19 10.28 -18.24
C GLN A 116 8.34 11.72 -18.74
N ASP A 117 7.29 12.26 -19.35
CA ASP A 117 7.27 13.63 -19.90
C ASP A 117 7.53 14.68 -18.81
N ASN A 118 7.04 14.41 -17.60
CA ASN A 118 7.20 15.30 -16.45
C ASN A 118 8.40 14.93 -15.56
N THR A 119 9.33 14.09 -16.03
CA THR A 119 10.61 13.77 -15.37
C THR A 119 10.46 13.23 -13.94
N TYR A 120 9.48 12.35 -13.70
CA TYR A 120 9.33 11.66 -12.43
C TYR A 120 10.47 10.65 -12.22
N GLN A 121 11.03 10.61 -11.01
CA GLN A 121 12.03 9.60 -10.66
C GLN A 121 11.36 8.23 -10.55
N LEU A 122 11.80 7.27 -11.37
CA LEU A 122 11.39 5.87 -11.25
C LEU A 122 12.06 5.22 -10.03
N ARG A 123 11.28 4.60 -9.14
CA ARG A 123 11.75 3.73 -8.07
C ARG A 123 10.83 2.55 -7.90
N TYR A 124 11.24 1.39 -8.39
CA TYR A 124 10.46 0.17 -8.33
C TYR A 124 11.38 -1.02 -8.06
N THR A 125 11.20 -1.65 -6.91
CA THR A 125 11.95 -2.84 -6.49
C THR A 125 11.22 -4.12 -6.85
N GLY A 126 9.90 -4.05 -7.04
CA GLY A 126 9.04 -5.21 -7.28
C GLY A 126 8.39 -5.77 -6.01
N GLY A 127 8.77 -5.27 -4.83
CA GLY A 127 8.09 -5.55 -3.56
C GLY A 127 7.12 -4.42 -3.22
N MET A 128 5.87 -4.73 -2.92
CA MET A 128 4.87 -3.70 -2.66
C MET A 128 5.21 -2.90 -1.39
N ALA A 129 5.48 -3.57 -0.27
CA ALA A 129 5.80 -2.92 0.99
C ALA A 129 6.99 -1.96 0.91
N PRO A 130 8.19 -2.34 0.39
CA PRO A 130 9.30 -1.41 0.26
C PRO A 130 8.99 -0.27 -0.72
N ASP A 131 8.27 -0.55 -1.81
CA ASP A 131 7.95 0.46 -2.83
C ASP A 131 6.91 1.49 -2.34
N VAL A 132 6.04 1.12 -1.40
CA VAL A 132 5.10 2.07 -0.76
C VAL A 132 5.73 2.79 0.42
N LEU A 133 6.44 2.10 1.32
CA LEU A 133 7.01 2.74 2.51
C LEU A 133 8.11 3.76 2.19
N GLN A 134 8.81 3.64 1.06
CA GLN A 134 9.71 4.71 0.61
C GLN A 134 8.97 6.04 0.39
N LEU A 135 7.69 6.04 0.03
CA LEU A 135 6.92 7.26 -0.22
C LEU A 135 6.76 8.09 1.06
N LEU A 136 6.63 7.41 2.21
CA LEU A 136 6.53 8.01 3.53
C LEU A 136 7.87 8.65 3.92
N VAL A 137 8.98 7.92 3.72
CA VAL A 137 10.34 8.42 3.99
C VAL A 137 10.69 9.61 3.09
N LYS A 138 10.36 9.52 1.80
CA LYS A 138 10.60 10.60 0.81
C LYS A 138 9.58 11.73 0.91
N LYS A 139 8.48 11.52 1.63
CA LYS A 139 7.34 12.44 1.78
C LYS A 139 6.78 12.89 0.44
N LYS A 140 6.82 12.03 -0.57
CA LYS A 140 6.35 12.32 -1.94
C LYS A 140 6.16 11.05 -2.77
N GLY A 141 5.46 11.23 -3.90
CA GLY A 141 5.36 10.26 -4.97
C GLY A 141 4.13 9.37 -4.89
N ILE A 142 4.12 8.35 -5.74
CA ILE A 142 2.99 7.44 -5.93
C ILE A 142 3.48 6.02 -6.23
N PHE A 143 2.80 5.03 -5.66
CA PHE A 143 2.85 3.64 -6.06
C PHE A 143 1.54 3.28 -6.75
N THR A 144 1.59 2.52 -7.84
CA THR A 144 0.39 2.03 -8.55
C THR A 144 0.53 0.57 -8.89
N ASN A 145 -0.55 -0.19 -8.83
CA ASN A 145 -0.62 -1.57 -9.34
C ASN A 145 -2.02 -1.78 -9.93
N PRO A 146 -2.25 -1.36 -11.19
CA PRO A 146 -3.58 -1.39 -11.80
C PRO A 146 -3.99 -2.78 -12.27
N HIS A 147 -5.29 -2.97 -12.44
CA HIS A 147 -5.87 -4.12 -13.11
C HIS A 147 -5.95 -3.87 -14.63
N SER A 148 -5.85 -4.95 -15.40
CA SER A 148 -6.24 -5.01 -16.81
C SER A 148 -6.62 -6.45 -17.16
N LYS A 149 -7.27 -6.67 -18.32
CA LYS A 149 -7.62 -8.01 -18.78
C LYS A 149 -6.39 -8.89 -18.99
N SER A 150 -5.32 -8.35 -19.57
CA SER A 150 -4.06 -9.07 -19.81
C SER A 150 -3.16 -9.16 -18.57
N ALA A 151 -3.36 -8.28 -17.58
CA ALA A 151 -2.63 -8.28 -16.33
C ALA A 151 -3.58 -8.05 -15.14
N PRO A 152 -4.29 -9.10 -14.67
CA PRO A 152 -5.23 -8.99 -13.56
C PRO A 152 -4.57 -8.55 -12.25
N ALA A 153 -5.37 -7.96 -11.38
CA ALA A 153 -5.00 -7.60 -10.01
C ALA A 153 -4.39 -8.79 -9.25
N LYS A 154 -3.31 -8.52 -8.50
CA LYS A 154 -2.54 -9.56 -7.80
C LYS A 154 -2.61 -9.46 -6.27
N LEU A 155 -2.76 -8.25 -5.76
CA LEU A 155 -2.63 -7.93 -4.34
C LEU A 155 -3.94 -8.20 -3.61
N ARG A 156 -3.89 -8.84 -2.44
CA ARG A 156 -5.06 -9.23 -1.65
C ARG A 156 -5.50 -8.11 -0.72
N CYS A 157 -6.80 -7.88 -0.69
CA CYS A 157 -7.41 -6.81 0.09
C CYS A 157 -7.05 -6.89 1.57
N LEU A 158 -7.23 -8.08 2.14
CA LEU A 158 -7.31 -8.27 3.58
C LEU A 158 -5.96 -8.14 4.30
N TYR A 159 -4.88 -8.63 3.70
CA TYR A 159 -3.57 -8.73 4.35
C TYR A 159 -2.42 -8.06 3.59
N GLU A 160 -2.69 -7.47 2.42
CA GLU A 160 -1.71 -6.67 1.67
C GLU A 160 -2.20 -5.22 1.56
N THR A 161 -3.34 -4.97 0.92
CA THR A 161 -3.69 -3.61 0.47
C THR A 161 -4.31 -2.73 1.55
N ILE A 162 -5.33 -3.23 2.27
CA ILE A 162 -6.04 -2.45 3.30
C ILE A 162 -5.09 -2.07 4.46
N PRO A 163 -4.23 -2.97 4.99
CA PRO A 163 -3.27 -2.59 6.03
C PRO A 163 -2.30 -1.48 5.59
N ILE A 164 -1.80 -1.54 4.35
CA ILE A 164 -0.93 -0.50 3.80
C ILE A 164 -1.69 0.82 3.59
N ALA A 165 -2.92 0.76 3.07
CA ALA A 165 -3.77 1.94 2.93
C ALA A 165 -3.94 2.67 4.28
N PHE A 166 -4.14 1.91 5.36
CA PHE A 166 -4.34 2.45 6.70
C PHE A 166 -3.11 3.22 7.18
N ILE A 167 -1.92 2.67 6.95
CA ILE A 167 -0.64 3.32 7.26
C ILE A 167 -0.42 4.57 6.41
N VAL A 168 -0.71 4.50 5.10
CA VAL A 168 -0.51 5.60 4.15
C VAL A 168 -1.44 6.77 4.45
N GLU A 169 -2.72 6.53 4.72
CA GLU A 169 -3.67 7.59 5.05
C GLU A 169 -3.37 8.23 6.41
N LYS A 170 -2.98 7.43 7.43
CA LYS A 170 -2.45 7.96 8.71
C LYS A 170 -1.14 8.73 8.52
N ALA A 171 -0.36 8.43 7.49
CA ALA A 171 0.84 9.21 7.11
C ALA A 171 0.52 10.53 6.38
N GLY A 172 -0.75 10.91 6.23
CA GLY A 172 -1.18 12.10 5.50
C GLY A 172 -1.27 11.93 3.98
N GLY A 173 -1.15 10.69 3.49
CA GLY A 173 -1.32 10.33 2.08
C GLY A 173 -2.77 10.07 1.69
N GLY A 174 -2.94 9.55 0.47
CA GLY A 174 -4.17 8.98 -0.04
C GLY A 174 -3.96 7.53 -0.48
N SER A 175 -5.05 6.79 -0.53
CA SER A 175 -5.11 5.45 -1.13
C SER A 175 -6.29 5.40 -2.11
N SER A 176 -6.22 4.56 -3.14
CA SER A 176 -7.36 4.37 -4.04
C SER A 176 -7.38 3.00 -4.71
N ASP A 177 -8.57 2.45 -4.89
CA ASP A 177 -8.85 1.28 -5.74
C ASP A 177 -9.16 1.64 -7.20
N GLY A 178 -9.05 2.93 -7.55
CA GLY A 178 -9.39 3.50 -8.84
C GLY A 178 -10.78 4.13 -8.90
N GLU A 179 -11.62 3.94 -7.88
CA GLU A 179 -12.90 4.63 -7.72
C GLU A 179 -12.96 5.45 -6.43
N GLY A 180 -12.30 5.00 -5.37
CA GLY A 180 -12.20 5.72 -4.10
C GLY A 180 -11.23 5.07 -3.13
N SER A 181 -11.23 5.53 -1.88
CA SER A 181 -10.27 5.06 -0.87
C SER A 181 -10.37 3.56 -0.63
N ILE A 182 -9.21 2.90 -0.56
CA ILE A 182 -9.10 1.48 -0.23
C ILE A 182 -9.68 1.19 1.16
N LEU A 183 -9.67 2.16 2.07
CA LEU A 183 -10.22 1.98 3.41
C LEU A 183 -11.74 1.85 3.43
N ASP A 184 -12.43 2.28 2.38
CA ASP A 184 -13.88 2.18 2.26
C ASP A 184 -14.34 0.88 1.56
N VAL A 185 -13.39 0.08 1.07
CA VAL A 185 -13.67 -1.21 0.42
C VAL A 185 -14.07 -2.26 1.45
N LYS A 186 -15.23 -2.88 1.22
CA LYS A 186 -15.72 -4.02 2.02
C LYS A 186 -15.05 -5.32 1.58
N VAL A 187 -14.52 -6.06 2.56
CA VAL A 187 -13.98 -7.41 2.33
C VAL A 187 -15.13 -8.39 2.16
N THR A 188 -15.31 -8.90 0.93
CA THR A 188 -16.37 -9.87 0.60
C THR A 188 -15.91 -11.32 0.74
N ASN A 189 -14.61 -11.57 0.62
CA ASN A 189 -13.98 -12.87 0.82
C ASN A 189 -12.47 -12.69 1.14
N LEU A 190 -11.84 -13.73 1.70
CA LEU A 190 -10.46 -13.66 2.20
C LEU A 190 -9.41 -13.53 1.08
N GLU A 191 -9.74 -13.92 -0.15
CA GLU A 191 -8.85 -13.92 -1.32
C GLU A 191 -9.18 -12.78 -2.30
N GLN A 192 -10.01 -11.81 -1.89
CA GLN A 192 -10.37 -10.67 -2.71
C GLN A 192 -9.10 -9.94 -3.13
N LYS A 193 -8.95 -9.69 -4.43
CA LYS A 193 -7.83 -8.94 -5.00
C LYS A 193 -8.32 -7.63 -5.56
N MET A 194 -7.45 -6.64 -5.54
CA MET A 194 -7.77 -5.32 -6.08
C MET A 194 -6.56 -4.66 -6.72
N GLN A 195 -6.85 -3.71 -7.59
CA GLN A 195 -5.86 -2.73 -8.00
C GLN A 195 -5.68 -1.67 -6.92
N VAL A 196 -4.54 -1.00 -6.92
CA VAL A 196 -4.23 -0.02 -5.88
C VAL A 196 -3.42 1.16 -6.40
N ALA A 197 -3.62 2.31 -5.75
CA ALA A 197 -2.70 3.44 -5.75
C ALA A 197 -2.48 3.94 -4.32
N TYR A 198 -1.25 4.31 -3.98
CA TYR A 198 -0.88 4.89 -2.69
C TYR A 198 0.08 6.06 -2.89
N GLY A 199 -0.06 7.12 -2.10
CA GLY A 199 0.95 8.18 -2.06
C GLY A 199 0.35 9.55 -1.80
N ASN A 200 0.85 10.56 -2.52
CA ASN A 200 0.30 11.90 -2.44
C ASN A 200 -1.15 11.93 -2.98
N LYS A 201 -2.03 12.66 -2.29
CA LYS A 201 -3.47 12.73 -2.64
C LYS A 201 -3.71 13.19 -4.09
N LYS A 202 -2.99 14.19 -4.60
CA LYS A 202 -3.16 14.67 -5.98
C LYS A 202 -2.71 13.63 -7.02
N GLU A 203 -1.68 12.85 -6.70
CA GLU A 203 -1.24 11.74 -7.55
C GLU A 203 -2.25 10.59 -7.56
N VAL A 204 -2.85 10.29 -6.41
CA VAL A 204 -3.92 9.29 -6.26
C VAL A 204 -5.15 9.70 -7.05
N GLU A 205 -5.59 10.96 -6.93
CA GLU A 205 -6.68 11.50 -7.76
C GLU A 205 -6.35 11.48 -9.26
N ARG A 206 -5.07 11.67 -9.64
CA ARG A 206 -4.66 11.53 -11.05
C ARG A 206 -4.78 10.08 -11.51
N PHE A 207 -4.38 9.13 -10.68
CA PHE A 207 -4.57 7.71 -10.95
C PHE A 207 -6.06 7.39 -11.15
N GLU A 208 -6.95 7.85 -10.28
CA GLU A 208 -8.41 7.69 -10.45
C GLU A 208 -8.91 8.27 -11.77
N ARG A 209 -8.51 9.50 -12.10
CA ARG A 209 -8.96 10.16 -13.35
C ARG A 209 -8.46 9.47 -14.62
N MET A 210 -7.21 8.98 -14.62
CA MET A 210 -6.57 8.45 -15.82
C MET A 210 -6.77 6.95 -15.95
N VAL A 211 -6.67 6.20 -14.85
CA VAL A 211 -6.64 4.73 -14.82
C VAL A 211 -7.96 4.15 -14.30
N GLY A 212 -8.71 4.91 -13.50
CA GLY A 212 -9.97 4.51 -12.88
C GLY A 212 -11.02 3.98 -13.86
N VAL A 213 -12.01 3.30 -13.31
CA VAL A 213 -12.73 2.20 -13.96
C VAL A 213 -13.31 2.56 -15.32
N LYS A 214 -12.64 2.08 -16.37
CA LYS A 214 -13.26 1.69 -17.64
C LYS A 214 -13.02 0.21 -17.85
N TYR A 215 -13.77 -0.62 -17.12
CA TYR A 215 -14.13 -1.93 -17.63
C TYR A 215 -15.06 -1.70 -18.84
N VAL A 216 -14.53 -1.83 -20.05
CA VAL A 216 -15.29 -2.19 -21.24
C VAL A 216 -14.69 -3.48 -21.79
#